data_AF-A0A2P6PPB9-F1
#
_entry.id   AF-A0A2P6PPB9-F1
#
_cell.length_a   1.000
_cell.length_b   1.000
_cell.length_c   1.000
_cell.angle_alpha   90.00
_cell.angle_beta   90.00
_cell.angle_gamma   90.00
#
_symmetry.space_group_name_H-M   'P 1'
#
loop_
_entity.id
_entity.type
_entity.pdbx_description
1 polymer ?
#
loop_
_entity_poly.entity_id
_entity_poly.type
_entity_poly.pdbx_seq_one_letter_code
_entity_poly.pdbx_strand_id
1 'polypeptide(L)'
;MYSELPYAFAQVAIETIYVAIQTIIYSLLLFTMIGYEFKVEKFLYFYYFIFMCFTYFSMYGMMVVAPTPSHQIAAIVMGFFMSFWNLFSGFLVPRPK
;
A
#
# COMPACT_ATOMS: atom_id res chain seq x y z
N MET A 1 20.90 -0.03 22.93
CA MET A 1 19.98 -0.50 21.87
C MET A 1 20.15 0.47 20.70
N TYR A 2 20.12 0.00 19.44
CA TYR A 2 20.32 0.87 18.27
C TYR A 2 19.32 2.04 18.28
N SER A 3 19.74 3.19 17.76
CA SER A 3 18.85 4.33 17.61
C SER A 3 17.65 3.93 16.73
N GLU A 4 16.49 4.50 17.07
CA GLU A 4 15.19 4.17 16.47
C GLU A 4 15.15 4.51 14.97
N LEU A 5 15.89 5.55 14.56
CA LEU A 5 15.98 6.02 13.17
C LEU A 5 16.67 4.99 12.25
N PRO A 6 17.91 4.52 12.53
CA PRO A 6 18.55 3.46 11.75
C PRO A 6 17.70 2.19 11.61
N TYR A 7 16.98 1.80 12.66
CA TYR A 7 16.12 0.62 12.64
C TYR A 7 14.93 0.80 11.68
N ALA A 8 14.25 1.95 11.77
CA ALA A 8 13.14 2.27 10.89
C ALA A 8 13.57 2.30 9.41
N PHE A 9 14.73 2.90 9.10
CA PHE A 9 15.26 2.91 7.73
C PHE A 9 15.59 1.52 7.20
N ALA A 10 16.21 0.66 8.02
CA ALA A 10 16.52 -0.71 7.63
C ALA A 10 15.25 -1.52 7.38
N GLN A 11 14.24 -1.38 8.24
CA GLN A 11 12.95 -2.06 8.08
C GLN A 11 12.23 -1.61 6.81
N VAL A 12 12.15 -0.31 6.56
CA VAL A 12 11.53 0.23 5.34
C VAL A 12 12.25 -0.24 4.07
N ALA A 13 13.59 -0.28 4.08
CA ALA A 13 14.36 -0.73 2.93
C ALA A 13 14.06 -2.20 2.57
N ILE A 14 13.99 -3.07 3.58
CA ILE A 14 13.69 -4.50 3.39
C ILE A 14 12.26 -4.68 2.87
N GLU A 15 11.29 -4.03 3.50
CA GLU A 15 9.87 -4.10 3.12
C GLU A 15 9.63 -3.58 1.70
N THR A 16 10.34 -2.53 1.28
CA THR A 16 10.22 -1.98 -0.08
C THR A 16 10.62 -3.01 -1.14
N ILE A 17 11.65 -3.83 -0.89
CA ILE A 17 12.09 -4.88 -1.82
C ILE A 17 11.02 -5.97 -1.94
N TYR A 18 10.45 -6.42 -0.81
CA TYR A 18 9.38 -7.41 -0.83
C TYR A 18 8.14 -6.91 -1.57
N VAL A 19 7.73 -5.66 -1.30
CA VAL A 19 6.60 -5.03 -1.98
C VAL A 19 6.89 -4.87 -3.48
N ALA A 20 8.11 -4.54 -3.88
CA ALA A 20 8.49 -4.45 -5.29
C ALA A 20 8.31 -5.78 -6.03
N ILE A 21 8.74 -6.90 -5.44
CA ILE A 21 8.57 -8.23 -6.04
C ILE A 21 7.08 -8.62 -6.07
N GLN A 22 6.36 -8.42 -4.97
CA GLN A 22 4.93 -8.74 -4.87
C GLN A 22 4.11 -7.94 -5.90
N THR A 23 4.41 -6.66 -6.06
CA THR A 23 3.70 -5.78 -7.00
C THR A 23 3.94 -6.16 -8.45
N ILE A 24 5.13 -6.67 -8.81
CA ILE A 24 5.41 -7.15 -10.18
C ILE A 24 4.52 -8.34 -10.52
N ILE A 25 4.47 -9.33 -9.63
CA ILE A 25 3.65 -10.53 -9.81
C ILE A 25 2.17 -10.15 -9.89
N TYR A 26 1.72 -9.28 -8.99
CA TYR A 26 0.33 -8.82 -8.94
C TYR A 26 -0.06 -7.99 -10.18
N SER A 27 0.80 -7.07 -10.62
CA SER A 27 0.53 -6.24 -11.80
C SER A 27 0.48 -7.08 -13.07
N LEU A 28 1.35 -8.09 -13.21
CA LEU A 28 1.38 -8.98 -14.38
C LEU A 28 0.08 -9.81 -14.47
N LEU A 29 -0.38 -10.35 -13.33
CA LEU A 29 -1.63 -11.11 -13.27
C LEU A 29 -2.85 -10.22 -13.58
N LEU A 30 -2.96 -9.05 -12.95
CA LEU A 30 -4.10 -8.17 -13.21
C LEU A 30 -4.11 -7.64 -14.65
N PHE A 31 -2.95 -7.30 -15.20
CA PHE A 31 -2.85 -6.78 -16.56
C PHE A 31 -3.33 -7.80 -17.60
N THR A 32 -3.01 -9.08 -17.38
CA THR A 32 -3.51 -10.18 -18.25
C THR A 32 -5.00 -10.43 -18.06
N MET A 33 -5.53 -10.36 -16.83
CA MET A 33 -6.95 -10.59 -16.57
C MET A 33 -7.89 -9.49 -17.09
N ILE A 34 -7.46 -8.23 -17.08
CA ILE A 34 -8.27 -7.10 -17.57
C ILE A 34 -8.33 -7.08 -19.11
N GLY A 35 -7.40 -7.75 -19.79
CA GLY A 35 -7.34 -7.77 -21.25
C GLY A 35 -6.85 -6.45 -21.86
N TYR A 36 -5.98 -5.71 -21.15
CA TYR A 36 -5.38 -4.49 -21.68
C TYR A 36 -4.50 -4.77 -22.91
N GLU A 37 -4.42 -3.79 -23.82
CA GLU A 37 -3.42 -3.82 -24.89
C GLU A 37 -2.00 -3.85 -24.29
N PHE A 38 -1.18 -4.81 -24.71
CA PHE A 38 0.23 -4.92 -24.30
C PHE A 38 1.08 -3.77 -24.86
N LYS A 39 0.95 -2.60 -24.24
CA LYS A 39 1.84 -1.45 -24.40
C LYS A 39 2.68 -1.30 -23.14
N VAL A 40 4.00 -1.33 -23.30
CA VAL A 40 4.97 -1.24 -22.19
C VAL A 40 4.77 0.04 -21.38
N GLU A 41 4.43 1.16 -22.03
CA GLU A 41 4.14 2.43 -21.34
C GLU A 41 2.95 2.29 -20.38
N LYS A 42 1.83 1.69 -20.84
CA LYS A 42 0.63 1.50 -20.02
C LYS A 42 0.88 0.54 -18.86
N PHE A 43 1.68 -0.50 -19.10
CA PHE A 43 2.10 -1.43 -18.06
C PHE A 43 2.97 -0.73 -17.00
N LEU A 44 3.92 0.11 -17.40
CA LEU A 44 4.80 0.81 -16.47
C LEU A 44 4.04 1.82 -15.60
N TYR A 45 3.11 2.59 -16.19
CA TYR A 45 2.22 3.46 -15.42
C TYR A 45 1.35 2.65 -14.45
N PHE A 46 0.75 1.54 -14.90
CA PHE A 46 -0.06 0.68 -14.05
C PHE A 46 0.75 0.10 -12.89
N TYR A 47 1.94 -0.43 -13.18
CA TYR A 47 2.88 -0.94 -12.17
C TYR A 47 3.25 0.14 -11.15
N TYR A 48 3.59 1.35 -11.61
CA TYR A 48 3.96 2.46 -10.72
C TYR A 48 2.84 2.84 -9.75
N PHE A 49 1.59 2.96 -10.23
CA PHE A 49 0.45 3.28 -9.37
C PHE A 49 0.20 2.19 -8.34
N ILE A 50 0.23 0.92 -8.75
CA ILE A 50 0.02 -0.22 -7.85
C ILE A 50 1.16 -0.29 -6.82
N PHE A 51 2.40 -0.13 -7.24
CA PHE A 51 3.57 -0.13 -6.37
C PHE A 51 3.50 0.98 -5.30
N MET A 52 3.16 2.20 -5.69
CA MET A 52 2.97 3.31 -4.75
C MET A 52 1.87 3.03 -3.74
N CYS A 53 0.73 2.49 -4.18
CA CYS A 53 -0.37 2.11 -3.27
C CYS A 53 0.07 1.05 -2.25
N PHE A 54 0.69 -0.05 -2.69
CA PHE A 54 1.13 -1.12 -1.78
C PHE A 54 2.19 -0.64 -0.79
N THR A 55 3.14 0.18 -1.24
CA THR A 55 4.20 0.74 -0.38
C THR A 55 3.59 1.65 0.69
N TYR A 56 2.66 2.53 0.29
CA TYR A 56 1.95 3.41 1.22
C TYR A 56 1.18 2.62 2.27
N PHE A 57 0.43 1.58 1.86
CA PHE A 57 -0.34 0.76 2.80
C PHE A 57 0.54 -0.03 3.76
N SER A 58 1.68 -0.56 3.31
CA SER A 58 2.62 -1.28 4.17
C SER A 58 3.25 -0.36 5.22
N MET A 59 3.75 0.81 4.81
CA MET A 59 4.31 1.81 5.72
C MET A 59 3.29 2.31 6.74
N TYR A 60 2.05 2.55 6.29
CA TYR A 60 0.96 2.94 7.18
C TYR A 60 0.65 1.85 8.22
N GLY A 61 0.60 0.59 7.80
CA GLY A 61 0.40 -0.54 8.71
C GLY A 61 1.49 -0.61 9.80
N MET A 62 2.76 -0.48 9.41
CA MET A 62 3.88 -0.47 10.37
C MET A 62 3.80 0.71 11.35
N MET A 63 3.41 1.90 10.87
CA MET A 63 3.23 3.09 11.70
C MET A 63 2.10 2.92 12.73
N VAL A 64 0.99 2.28 12.36
CA VAL A 64 -0.16 2.07 13.27
C VAL A 64 0.16 1.03 14.34
N VAL A 65 0.97 0.02 14.02
CA VAL A 65 1.36 -1.03 14.99
C VAL A 65 2.31 -0.50 16.05
N ALA A 66 3.25 0.40 15.69
CA ALA A 66 4.28 0.91 16.59
C ALA A 66 3.76 1.53 17.92
N PRO A 67 2.71 2.37 17.94
CA PRO A 67 2.17 2.94 19.17
C PRO A 67 1.15 2.04 19.90
N THR A 68 0.70 0.93 19.30
CA THR A 68 -0.37 0.12 19.88
C THR A 68 0.15 -1.04 20.75
N PRO A 69 -0.45 -1.27 21.94
CA PRO A 69 0.00 -2.33 22.85
C PRO A 69 -0.41 -3.74 22.39
N SER A 70 -1.38 -3.87 21.47
CA SER A 70 -1.82 -5.15 20.94
C SER A 70 -2.12 -5.07 19.43
N HIS A 71 -1.85 -6.17 18.74
CA HIS A 71 -2.07 -6.28 17.30
C HIS A 71 -3.57 -6.21 16.95
N GLN A 72 -4.44 -6.67 17.85
CA GLN A 72 -5.89 -6.59 17.66
C GLN A 72 -6.38 -5.13 17.65
N ILE A 73 -5.87 -4.29 18.55
CA ILE A 73 -6.23 -2.87 18.59
C ILE A 73 -5.70 -2.17 17.34
N ALA A 74 -4.47 -2.48 16.91
CA ALA A 74 -3.89 -1.96 15.67
C ALA A 74 -4.78 -2.24 14.45
N ALA A 75 -5.28 -3.48 14.34
CA ALA A 75 -6.15 -3.88 13.24
C ALA A 75 -7.49 -3.13 13.24
N ILE A 76 -8.10 -2.91 14.41
CA ILE A 76 -9.34 -2.13 14.54
C ILE A 76 -9.12 -0.68 14.12
N VAL A 77 -8.05 -0.05 14.61
CA VAL A 77 -7.71 1.34 14.28
C VAL A 77 -7.42 1.48 12.79
N MET A 78 -6.60 0.60 12.22
CA MET A 78 -6.30 0.56 10.79
C MET A 78 -7.59 0.40 9.96
N GLY A 79 -8.47 -0.53 10.33
CA GLY A 79 -9.73 -0.78 9.63
C GLY A 79 -10.67 0.45 9.66
N PHE A 80 -10.72 1.17 10.78
CA PHE A 80 -11.52 2.39 10.90
C PHE A 80 -11.01 3.50 9.96
N PHE A 81 -9.71 3.81 10.00
CA PHE A 81 -9.13 4.84 9.15
C PHE A 81 -9.21 4.50 7.65
N MET A 82 -9.01 3.23 7.28
CA MET A 82 -9.18 2.77 5.90
C MET A 82 -10.62 2.95 5.41
N SER A 83 -11.60 2.60 6.22
CA SER A 83 -13.02 2.75 5.89
C SER A 83 -13.39 4.23 5.73
N PHE A 84 -12.86 5.07 6.61
CA PHE A 84 -13.05 6.52 6.55
C PHE A 84 -12.44 7.11 5.26
N TRP A 85 -11.19 6.77 4.93
CA TRP A 85 -10.57 7.23 3.68
C TRP A 85 -11.29 6.73 2.43
N ASN A 86 -11.80 5.50 2.45
CA ASN A 86 -12.58 4.95 1.34
C ASN A 86 -13.89 5.73 1.12
N LEU A 87 -14.56 6.16 2.19
CA LEU A 87 -15.77 6.97 2.10
C LEU A 87 -15.54 8.28 1.32
N PHE A 88 -14.39 8.92 1.52
CA PHE A 88 -14.02 10.19 0.85
C PHE A 88 -13.24 10.00 -0.46
N SER A 89 -13.01 8.76 -0.90
CA SER A 89 -12.32 8.44 -2.15
C SER A 89 -13.10 8.84 -3.41
N GLY A 90 -14.35 9.30 -3.26
CA GLY A 90 -15.20 9.77 -4.35
C GLY A 90 -15.96 8.65 -5.08
N PHE A 91 -15.74 7.38 -4.71
CA PHE A 91 -16.49 6.24 -5.24
C PHE A 91 -17.83 6.02 -4.50
N LEU A 92 -17.81 6.02 -3.16
CA LEU A 92 -19.00 5.81 -2.32
C LEU A 92 -19.82 7.09 -2.12
N VAL A 93 -19.15 8.22 -1.86
CA VAL A 93 -19.78 9.54 -1.77
C VAL A 93 -19.34 10.35 -2.99
N PRO A 94 -20.22 10.57 -3.98
CA PRO A 94 -19.89 11.41 -5.12
C PRO A 94 -19.60 12.83 -4.63
N ARG A 95 -18.43 13.36 -4.95
CA ARG A 95 -18.08 14.74 -4.59
C ARG A 95 -19.02 15.69 -5.35
N PRO A 96 -19.70 16.63 -4.67
CA PRO A 96 -20.39 17.69 -5.38
C PRO A 96 -19.38 18.49 -6.20
N LYS A 97 -19.76 18.83 -7.44
CA LYS A 97 -18.96 19.68 -8.33
C LYS A 97 -18.77 21.08 -7.74
#